data_AF-A0A1V5DWW8-F1
#
_entry.id   AF-A0A1V5DWW8-F1
#
_cell.length_a   1.000
_cell.length_b   1.000
_cell.length_c   1.000
_cell.angle_alpha   90.00
_cell.angle_beta   90.00
_cell.angle_gamma   90.00
#
_symmetry.space_group_name_H-M   'P 1'
#
loop_
_entity.id
_entity.type
_entity.pdbx_description
1 polymer ?
#
loop_
_entity_poly.entity_id
_entity_poly.type
_entity_poly.pdbx_seq_one_letter_code
_entity_poly.pdbx_strand_id
1 'polypeptide(L)' 'MKKDKVRTFRSRLREDIKDPEFKKHYQEERQALKLAIKIVELRNQKGLSQ' A
#
# COMPACT_ATOMS: atom_id res chain seq x y z
N MET A 1 -17.87 28.68 -1.96
CA MET A 1 -18.07 27.26 -2.31
C MET A 1 -16.92 26.45 -1.72
N LYS A 2 -17.19 25.47 -0.85
CA LYS A 2 -16.13 24.59 -0.31
C LYS A 2 -15.54 23.85 -1.51
N LYS A 3 -14.23 24.00 -1.77
CA LYS A 3 -13.55 23.24 -2.83
C LYS A 3 -13.76 21.75 -2.52
N ASP A 4 -14.52 21.05 -3.34
CA ASP A 4 -14.64 19.60 -3.26
C ASP A 4 -13.25 19.01 -3.35
N LYS A 5 -12.76 18.51 -2.22
CA LYS A 5 -11.40 18.00 -2.09
C LYS A 5 -11.34 16.73 -2.92
N VAL A 6 -10.66 16.77 -4.07
CA VAL A 6 -10.55 15.64 -5.00
C VAL A 6 -10.23 14.38 -4.20
N ARG A 7 -11.10 13.36 -4.31
CA ARG A 7 -10.92 12.10 -3.62
C ARG A 7 -9.70 11.40 -4.21
N THR A 8 -8.65 11.29 -3.40
CA THR A 8 -7.43 10.57 -3.76
C THR A 8 -7.50 9.15 -3.23
N PHE A 9 -6.69 8.25 -3.79
CA PHE A 9 -6.48 6.93 -3.20
C PHE A 9 -6.11 7.03 -1.72
N ARG A 10 -5.20 7.95 -1.36
CA ARG A 10 -4.77 8.16 0.04
C ARG A 10 -5.89 8.68 0.94
N SER A 11 -6.81 9.50 0.44
CA SER A 11 -7.96 9.95 1.25
C SER A 11 -8.94 8.80 1.47
N ARG A 12 -9.21 7.99 0.44
CA ARG A 12 -10.07 6.82 0.56
C ARG A 12 -9.47 5.74 1.47
N LEU A 13 -8.20 5.40 1.28
CA LEU A 13 -7.52 4.41 2.12
C LEU A 13 -7.55 4.80 3.61
N ARG A 14 -7.47 6.10 3.94
CA ARG A 14 -7.60 6.59 5.33
C ARG A 14 -9.00 6.39 5.92
N GLU A 15 -10.03 6.31 5.09
CA GLU A 15 -11.39 5.96 5.51
C GLU A 15 -11.49 4.45 5.70
N ASP A 16 -11.04 3.66 4.72
CA ASP A 16 -11.17 2.20 4.74
C ASP A 16 -10.35 1.56 5.89
N ILE A 17 -9.18 2.09 6.25
CA ILE A 17 -8.38 1.59 7.40
C ILE A 17 -9.10 1.75 8.75
N LYS A 18 -10.14 2.59 8.84
CA LYS A 18 -10.93 2.71 10.08
C LYS A 18 -11.80 1.48 10.30
N ASP A 19 -12.14 0.76 9.25
CA ASP A 19 -12.85 -0.51 9.34
C ASP A 19 -11.89 -1.60 9.89
N PRO A 20 -12.23 -2.26 11.02
CA PRO A 20 -11.34 -3.25 11.63
C PRO A 20 -11.06 -4.49 10.76
N GLU A 21 -12.04 -4.93 9.97
CA GLU A 21 -11.92 -6.10 9.10
C GLU A 21 -11.01 -5.79 7.91
N PHE A 22 -11.25 -4.65 7.25
CA PHE A 22 -10.37 -4.15 6.20
C PHE A 22 -8.94 -3.95 6.72
N LYS A 23 -8.78 -3.35 7.91
CA LYS A 23 -7.48 -3.11 8.52
C LYS A 23 -6.71 -4.40 8.76
N LYS A 24 -7.38 -5.46 9.20
CA LYS A 24 -6.76 -6.78 9.42
C LYS A 24 -6.16 -7.31 8.12
N HIS A 25 -6.96 -7.40 7.06
CA HIS A 25 -6.48 -7.88 5.76
C HIS A 25 -5.40 -6.97 5.16
N TYR A 26 -5.56 -5.66 5.28
CA TYR A 26 -4.55 -4.70 4.84
C TYR A 26 -3.20 -4.91 5.55
N GLN A 27 -3.21 -5.26 6.84
CA GLN A 27 -1.99 -5.53 7.60
C GLN A 27 -1.34 -6.86 7.21
N GLU A 28 -2.13 -7.92 6.98
CA GLU A 28 -1.67 -9.23 6.51
C GLU A 28 -0.95 -9.07 5.15
N GLU A 29 -1.59 -8.44 4.18
CA GLU A 29 -1.02 -8.18 2.85
C GLU A 29 0.24 -7.30 2.91
N ARG A 30 0.27 -6.32 3.82
CA ARG A 30 1.42 -5.44 3.98
C ARG A 30 2.69 -6.19 4.41
N GLN A 31 2.56 -7.31 5.13
CA GLN A 31 3.74 -8.10 5.51
C GLN A 31 4.36 -8.78 4.31
N ALA A 32 3.56 -9.45 3.47
CA ALA A 32 4.01 -10.06 2.22
C ALA A 32 4.60 -9.01 1.27
N LEU A 33 3.94 -7.86 1.14
CA LEU A 33 4.41 -6.76 0.27
C LEU A 33 5.78 -6.23 0.70
N LYS A 34 6.04 -6.08 2.00
CA LYS A 34 7.36 -5.65 2.49
C LYS A 34 8.47 -6.59 2.06
N LEU A 35 8.23 -7.89 2.09
CA LEU A 35 9.21 -8.88 1.64
C LEU A 35 9.43 -8.78 0.12
N ALA A 36 8.34 -8.68 -0.65
CA ALA A 36 8.41 -8.54 -2.10
C ALA A 36 9.21 -7.29 -2.52
N ILE A 37 8.99 -6.14 -1.87
CA ILE A 37 9.75 -4.91 -2.14
C ILE A 37 11.24 -5.12 -1.89
N LYS A 38 11.63 -5.75 -0.77
CA LYS A 38 13.05 -6.04 -0.48
C LYS A 38 13.67 -6.95 -1.54
N ILE A 39 12.92 -7.96 -2.01
CA ILE A 39 13.39 -8.86 -3.07
C ILE A 39 13.61 -8.06 -4.36
N VAL A 40 12.68 -7.19 -4.74
CA VAL A 40 12.80 -6.34 -5.94
C VAL A 40 14.00 -5.40 -5.83
N GLU A 41 14.20 -4.76 -4.68
CA GLU A 41 15.37 -3.89 -4.43
C GLU A 41 16.68 -4.67 -4.59
N LEU A 42 16.78 -5.86 -3.99
CA LEU A 42 17.97 -6.71 -4.12
C LEU A 42 18.20 -7.19 -5.55
N ARG A 43 17.13 -7.51 -6.29
CA ARG A 43 17.22 -7.91 -7.70
C ARG A 43 17.72 -6.75 -8.57
N ASN A 44 17.20 -5.55 -8.35
CA ASN A 44 17.61 -4.35 -9.08
C ASN A 44 19.09 -4.03 -8.80
N GLN A 45 19.53 -4.13 -7.55
CA GLN A 45 20.95 -3.97 -7.19
C GLN A 45 21.85 -4.99 -7.89
N LYS A 46 21.35 -6.21 -8.12
CA LYS A 46 22.07 -7.28 -8.82
C LYS A 46 21.89 -7.25 -10.35
N GLY A 47 21.16 -6.28 -10.90
CA GLY A 47 20.88 -6.19 -12.33
C GLY A 47 20.04 -7.36 -12.89
N LEU A 48 19.25 -8.03 -12.04
CA LEU A 48 18.40 -9.14 -12.44
C LEU A 48 17.07 -8.60 -13.00
N SER A 49 16.78 -8.85 -14.28
CA SER A 49 15.50 -8.53 -14.91
C SER A 49 14.34 -9.27 -14.25
N GLN A 50 13.11 -8.76 -14.37
CA GLN A 50 11.88 -9.36 -13.81
C GLN A 50 11.66 -10.81 -14.28
#